data_AF-A0A4Y4KI02-F1
#
_entry.id   AF-A0A4Y4KI02-F1
#
_cell.length_a   1.000
_cell.length_b   1.000
_cell.length_c   1.000
_cell.angle_alpha   90.00
_cell.angle_beta   90.00
_cell.angle_gamma   90.00
#
_symmetry.space_group_name_H-M   'P 1'
#
loop_
_entity.id
_entity.type
_entity.pdbx_description
1 polymer ?
#
loop_
_entity_poly.entity_id
_entity_poly.type
_entity_poly.pdbx_seq_one_letter_code
_entity_poly.pdbx_strand_id
1 'polypeptide(L)'
;MGNLGGYQTMTTLAKKVGGPGALAVVTAVGGWAIGRGAEAGGKNVFRAVKAAAKKRNAPCSTKGQVFDVVSDCEDGKGLALRAGDQYRVMECDGEAILIEVLGGTNNPYFTSAQFLASVSGFPTAEKINAE
;
A
#
# COMPACT_ATOMS: atom_id res chain seq x y z
N MET A 1 12.60 -10.38 -5.17
CA MET A 1 12.22 -10.81 -6.54
C MET A 1 11.59 -9.62 -7.25
N GLY A 2 12.18 -9.19 -8.37
CA GLY A 2 11.92 -7.90 -8.99
C GLY A 2 10.75 -7.90 -9.98
N ASN A 3 10.03 -6.77 -10.03
CA ASN A 3 9.19 -6.11 -11.06
C ASN A 3 8.75 -6.83 -12.37
N LEU A 4 8.71 -8.16 -12.45
CA LEU A 4 8.34 -8.91 -13.66
C LEU A 4 6.82 -8.98 -13.87
N GLY A 5 6.03 -8.80 -12.80
CA GLY A 5 4.58 -8.83 -12.86
C GLY A 5 4.02 -7.76 -13.81
N GLY A 6 4.54 -6.54 -13.74
CA GLY A 6 4.08 -5.43 -14.60
C GLY A 6 4.32 -5.69 -16.10
N TYR A 7 5.50 -6.20 -16.45
CA TYR A 7 5.84 -6.53 -17.84
C TYR A 7 4.98 -7.67 -18.39
N GLN A 8 4.74 -8.69 -17.57
CA GLN A 8 3.90 -9.83 -17.95
C GLN A 8 2.43 -9.42 -18.12
N THR A 9 1.93 -8.53 -17.26
CA THR A 9 0.58 -7.96 -17.41
C THR A 9 0.47 -7.14 -18.69
N MET A 10 1.44 -6.27 -18.99
CA MET A 10 1.42 -5.44 -20.20
C MET A 10 1.46 -6.28 -21.49
N THR A 11 2.32 -7.29 -21.55
CA THR A 11 2.41 -8.19 -22.72
C THR A 11 1.16 -9.04 -22.91
N THR A 12 0.51 -9.45 -21.82
CA THR A 12 -0.77 -10.17 -21.86
C THR A 12 -1.90 -9.26 -22.36
N LEU A 13 -1.96 -8.02 -21.88
CA LEU A 13 -2.93 -7.03 -22.36
C LEU A 13 -2.73 -6.74 -23.84
N ALA A 14 -1.49 -6.52 -24.27
CA ALA A 14 -1.15 -6.32 -25.67
C ALA A 14 -1.67 -7.48 -26.55
N LYS A 15 -1.46 -8.74 -26.15
CA LYS A 15 -1.98 -9.89 -26.89
C LYS A 15 -3.51 -9.92 -26.98
N LYS A 16 -4.22 -9.59 -25.89
CA LYS A 16 -5.69 -9.59 -25.85
C LYS A 16 -6.32 -8.55 -26.76
N VAL A 17 -5.66 -7.42 -26.99
CA VAL A 17 -6.17 -6.34 -27.83
C VAL A 17 -5.65 -6.38 -29.26
N GLY A 18 -4.98 -7.46 -29.68
CA GLY A 18 -4.51 -7.64 -31.07
C GLY A 18 -3.05 -7.23 -31.31
N GLY A 19 -2.27 -7.03 -30.25
CA GLY A 19 -0.85 -6.71 -30.29
C GLY A 19 -0.52 -5.32 -29.70
N PRO A 20 0.78 -5.00 -29.55
CA PRO A 20 1.22 -3.74 -28.96
C PRO A 20 0.81 -2.50 -29.77
N GLY A 21 0.74 -2.60 -31.11
CA GLY A 21 0.25 -1.51 -31.95
C GLY A 21 -1.23 -1.20 -31.71
N ALA A 22 -2.07 -2.22 -31.61
CA ALA A 22 -3.49 -2.05 -31.30
C ALA A 22 -3.71 -1.53 -29.87
N LEU A 23 -2.91 -1.99 -28.89
CA LEU A 23 -2.91 -1.45 -27.53
C LEU A 23 -2.58 0.05 -27.51
N ALA A 24 -1.58 0.48 -28.29
CA ALA A 24 -1.21 1.90 -28.38
C ALA A 24 -2.34 2.75 -28.96
N VAL A 25 -3.00 2.29 -30.02
CA VAL A 25 -4.14 2.98 -30.64
C VAL A 25 -5.33 3.06 -29.67
N VAL A 26 -5.70 1.96 -29.01
CA VAL A 26 -6.79 1.94 -28.02
C VAL A 26 -6.50 2.90 -26.87
N THR A 27 -5.25 2.93 -26.39
CA THR A 27 -4.83 3.84 -25.32
C THR A 27 -4.90 5.29 -25.76
N ALA A 28 -4.45 5.61 -26.98
CA ALA A 28 -4.50 6.95 -27.54
C ALA A 28 -5.94 7.45 -27.75
N VAL A 29 -6.81 6.62 -28.33
CA VAL A 29 -8.23 6.95 -28.55
C VAL A 29 -8.98 7.09 -27.23
N GLY A 30 -8.76 6.16 -26.29
CA GLY A 30 -9.35 6.23 -24.95
C GLY A 30 -8.91 7.49 -24.19
N GLY A 31 -7.61 7.81 -24.22
CA GLY A 31 -7.07 9.02 -23.61
C GLY A 31 -7.64 10.30 -24.22
N TRP A 32 -7.78 10.36 -25.54
CA TRP A 32 -8.36 11.51 -26.25
C TRP A 32 -9.86 11.69 -25.93
N ALA A 33 -10.64 10.60 -25.92
CA ALA A 33 -12.06 10.64 -25.60
C ALA A 33 -12.31 11.07 -24.14
N ILE A 34 -11.52 10.54 -23.19
CA ILE A 34 -11.56 10.97 -21.77
C ILE A 34 -11.16 12.44 -21.64
N GLY A 35 -10.10 12.87 -22.35
CA GLY A 35 -9.63 14.25 -22.36
C GLY A 35 -10.72 15.24 -22.79
N ARG A 36 -11.40 14.95 -23.90
CA ARG A 36 -12.52 15.76 -24.40
C ARG A 36 -13.76 15.70 -23.51
N GLY A 37 -14.08 14.55 -22.93
CA GLY A 37 -15.18 14.42 -21.96
C GLY A 37 -14.93 15.18 -20.64
N ALA A 38 -13.67 15.30 -20.22
CA ALA A 38 -13.30 16.06 -19.04
C ALA A 38 -13.44 17.58 -19.22
N GLU A 39 -13.41 18.10 -20.45
CA GLU A 39 -13.63 19.53 -20.71
C GLU A 39 -15.08 19.97 -20.42
N ALA A 40 -16.06 19.05 -20.47
CA ALA A 40 -17.48 19.32 -20.19
C ALA A 40 -17.93 18.99 -18.74
N GLY A 41 -17.15 18.21 -17.97
CA GLY A 41 -17.54 17.75 -16.60
C GLY A 41 -16.38 17.29 -15.69
N GLY A 42 -15.13 17.53 -16.09
CA GLY A 42 -13.94 16.89 -15.55
C GLY A 42 -13.56 17.28 -14.12
N LYS A 43 -14.14 18.34 -13.56
CA LYS A 43 -13.86 18.76 -12.18
C LYS A 43 -14.22 17.67 -11.17
N ASN A 44 -15.28 16.89 -11.42
CA ASN A 44 -15.70 15.81 -10.53
C ASN A 44 -14.85 14.54 -10.70
N VAL A 45 -14.52 14.18 -11.94
CA VAL A 45 -13.65 13.03 -12.23
C VAL A 45 -12.24 13.28 -11.71
N PHE A 46 -11.67 14.46 -11.95
CA PHE A 46 -10.36 14.84 -11.43
C PHE A 46 -10.34 14.84 -9.89
N ARG A 47 -11.40 15.34 -9.24
CA ARG A 47 -11.51 15.28 -7.77
C ARG A 47 -11.62 13.86 -7.25
N ALA A 48 -12.37 12.98 -7.91
CA ALA A 48 -12.49 11.57 -7.52
C ALA A 48 -11.15 10.82 -7.68
N VAL A 49 -10.46 11.02 -8.80
CA VAL A 49 -9.12 10.44 -9.05
C VAL A 49 -8.11 10.98 -8.05
N LYS A 50 -8.10 12.30 -7.81
CA LYS A 50 -7.22 12.92 -6.81
C LYS A 50 -7.54 12.45 -5.39
N ALA A 51 -8.81 12.26 -5.04
CA ALA A 51 -9.22 11.73 -3.74
C ALA A 51 -8.82 10.27 -3.58
N ALA A 52 -8.97 9.44 -4.61
CA ALA A 52 -8.51 8.06 -4.61
C ALA A 52 -6.99 7.96 -4.49
N ALA A 53 -6.25 8.80 -5.24
CA ALA A 53 -4.79 8.88 -5.14
C ALA A 53 -4.35 9.39 -3.76
N LYS A 54 -5.05 10.38 -3.18
CA LYS A 54 -4.78 10.88 -1.83
C LYS A 54 -5.10 9.84 -0.76
N LYS A 55 -6.17 9.05 -0.93
CA LYS A 55 -6.51 7.94 -0.02
C LYS A 55 -5.45 6.84 -0.09
N ARG A 56 -4.90 6.56 -1.28
CA ARG A 56 -3.81 5.60 -1.48
C ARG A 56 -2.48 6.10 -0.92
N ASN A 57 -2.25 7.41 -0.92
CA ASN A 57 -1.09 8.07 -0.31
C ASN A 57 -1.43 8.72 1.04
N ALA A 58 -2.41 8.19 1.78
CA ALA A 58 -2.73 8.73 3.10
C ALA A 58 -1.48 8.57 3.97
N PRO A 59 -0.96 9.66 4.58
CA PRO A 59 0.25 9.57 5.37
C PRO A 59 -0.01 8.63 6.55
N CYS A 60 0.84 7.62 6.70
CA CYS A 60 0.78 6.78 7.88
C CYS A 60 1.26 7.57 9.08
N SER A 61 0.35 7.91 10.00
CA SER A 61 0.68 8.69 11.19
C SER A 61 1.77 8.05 12.05
N THR A 62 1.90 6.71 11.98
CA THR A 62 2.90 5.94 12.72
C THR A 62 4.22 5.75 11.98
N LYS A 63 4.35 6.21 10.72
CA LYS A 63 5.61 6.07 9.95
C LYS A 63 6.78 6.72 10.68
N GLY A 64 7.86 5.95 10.84
CA GLY A 64 9.07 6.35 11.55
C GLY A 64 8.99 6.21 13.08
N GLN A 65 7.81 5.93 13.65
CA GLN A 65 7.68 5.70 15.09
C GLN A 65 8.23 4.33 15.49
N VAL A 66 8.79 4.26 16.69
CA VAL A 66 9.29 3.03 17.33
C VAL A 66 8.32 2.62 18.42
N PHE A 67 8.04 1.33 18.52
CA PHE A 67 7.14 0.75 19.51
C PHE A 67 7.85 -0.38 20.25
N ASP A 68 7.62 -0.43 21.55
CA ASP A 68 8.03 -1.54 22.41
C ASP A 68 7.01 -2.68 22.34
N VAL A 69 7.52 -3.91 22.23
CA VAL A 69 6.74 -5.13 22.29
C VAL A 69 6.54 -5.50 23.76
N VAL A 70 5.28 -5.63 24.18
CA VAL A 70 4.92 -5.92 25.58
C VAL A 70 4.57 -7.38 25.83
N SER A 71 4.31 -8.14 24.77
CA SER A 71 3.89 -9.55 24.84
C SER A 71 4.47 -10.34 23.67
N ASP A 72 4.83 -11.60 23.94
CA ASP A 72 5.31 -12.52 22.91
C ASP A 72 4.23 -12.90 21.90
N CYS A 73 4.57 -12.91 20.62
CA CYS A 73 3.68 -13.38 19.56
C CYS A 73 4.45 -13.82 18.33
N GLU A 74 3.80 -14.65 17.51
CA GLU A 74 4.33 -15.13 16.24
C GLU A 74 3.20 -15.17 15.21
N ASP A 75 3.40 -14.58 14.03
CA ASP A 75 2.39 -14.52 12.97
C ASP A 75 2.28 -15.84 12.17
N GLY A 76 3.11 -16.84 12.50
CA GLY A 76 3.20 -18.11 11.75
C GLY A 76 3.82 -17.97 10.35
N LYS A 77 4.14 -16.74 9.91
CA LYS A 77 4.81 -16.43 8.64
C LYS A 77 6.29 -16.06 8.81
N GLY A 78 6.87 -16.37 9.97
CA GLY A 78 8.28 -16.13 10.28
C GLY A 78 8.58 -14.79 10.97
N LEU A 79 7.56 -13.98 11.26
CA LEU A 79 7.69 -12.85 12.19
C LEU A 79 7.38 -13.34 13.61
N ALA A 80 8.40 -13.32 14.48
CA ALA A 80 8.27 -13.52 15.91
C ALA A 80 8.69 -12.23 16.62
N LEU A 81 7.83 -11.71 17.49
CA LEU A 81 8.10 -10.56 18.34
C LEU A 81 8.10 -11.05 19.79
N ARG A 82 9.14 -10.73 20.55
CA ARG A 82 9.28 -11.09 21.96
C ARG A 82 9.11 -9.88 22.85
N ALA A 83 8.61 -10.09 24.06
CA ALA A 83 8.49 -9.00 25.03
C ALA A 83 9.88 -8.36 25.28
N GLY A 84 9.96 -7.02 25.17
CA GLY A 84 11.21 -6.26 25.25
C GLY A 84 11.87 -5.97 23.90
N ASP A 85 11.43 -6.58 22.81
CA ASP A 85 11.84 -6.17 21.46
C ASP A 85 11.30 -4.77 21.14
N GLN A 86 11.95 -4.11 20.19
CA GLN A 86 11.47 -2.85 19.61
C GLN A 86 11.34 -3.00 18.11
N TYR A 87 10.33 -2.37 17.52
CA TYR A 87 10.20 -2.28 16.08
C TYR A 87 9.87 -0.86 15.62
N ARG A 88 10.32 -0.52 14.41
CA ARG A 88 10.06 0.75 13.74
C ARG A 88 9.09 0.55 12.59
N VAL A 89 8.09 1.42 12.48
CA VAL A 89 7.18 1.43 11.32
C VAL A 89 7.86 2.12 10.14
N MET A 90 7.93 1.42 9.01
CA MET A 90 8.59 1.91 7.80
C MET A 90 7.59 2.45 6.79
N GLU A 91 6.48 1.74 6.56
CA GLU A 91 5.40 2.12 5.65
C GLU A 91 4.07 1.50 6.07
N CYS A 92 2.96 2.08 5.60
CA CYS A 92 1.62 1.52 5.77
C CYS A 92 0.85 1.63 4.45
N ASP A 93 0.26 0.52 4.01
CA ASP A 93 -0.61 0.44 2.83
C ASP A 93 -1.89 -0.30 3.23
N GLY A 94 -2.96 0.46 3.48
CA GLY A 94 -4.21 -0.11 4.02
C GLY A 94 -4.00 -0.77 5.38
N GLU A 95 -4.28 -2.08 5.46
CA GLU A 95 -4.09 -2.87 6.68
C GLU A 95 -2.69 -3.50 6.78
N ALA A 96 -1.89 -3.43 5.72
CA ALA A 96 -0.54 -3.96 5.68
C ALA A 96 0.47 -2.92 6.18
N ILE A 97 1.20 -3.27 7.23
CA ILE A 97 2.21 -2.44 7.87
C ILE A 97 3.57 -3.08 7.63
N LEU A 98 4.51 -2.31 7.08
CA LEU A 98 5.90 -2.71 6.95
C LEU A 98 6.67 -2.24 8.18
N ILE A 99 7.31 -3.16 8.89
CA ILE A 99 8.10 -2.87 10.09
C ILE A 99 9.54 -3.35 9.94
N GLU A 100 10.41 -2.75 10.72
CA GLU A 100 11.77 -3.20 11.00
C GLU A 100 11.89 -3.53 12.48
N VAL A 101 12.27 -4.75 12.83
CA VAL A 101 12.60 -5.14 14.21
C VAL A 101 14.02 -4.69 14.51
N LEU A 102 14.19 -3.81 15.51
CA LEU A 102 15.49 -3.24 15.85
C LEU A 102 16.41 -4.33 16.43
N GLY A 103 17.61 -4.46 15.87
CA GLY A 103 18.54 -5.54 16.23
C GLY A 103 18.27 -6.88 15.54
N GLY A 104 17.16 -7.00 14.80
CA GLY A 104 16.85 -8.17 13.98
C GLY A 104 17.68 -8.24 12.70
N THR A 105 18.05 -9.45 12.27
CA THR A 105 18.85 -9.69 11.07
C THR A 105 18.04 -9.91 9.79
N ASN A 106 16.74 -10.19 9.89
CA ASN A 106 15.91 -10.62 8.76
C ASN A 106 14.83 -9.57 8.38
N ASN A 107 15.18 -8.30 8.52
CA ASN A 107 14.31 -7.16 8.20
C ASN A 107 14.20 -6.90 6.68
N PRO A 108 13.10 -6.27 6.21
CA PRO A 108 11.90 -5.87 6.95
C PRO A 108 10.78 -6.93 6.91
N TYR A 109 9.73 -6.74 7.73
CA TYR A 109 8.57 -7.64 7.82
C TYR A 109 7.26 -6.94 7.47
N PHE A 110 6.39 -7.62 6.72
CA PHE A 110 5.00 -7.21 6.55
C PHE A 110 4.12 -7.85 7.62
N THR A 111 3.27 -7.06 8.25
CA THR A 111 2.31 -7.51 9.25
C THR A 111 1.01 -6.69 9.17
N SER A 112 0.07 -6.93 10.08
CA SER A 112 -1.19 -6.19 10.17
C SER A 112 -1.20 -5.23 11.37
N ALA A 113 -1.98 -4.16 11.28
CA ALA A 113 -2.23 -3.26 12.40
C ALA A 113 -2.81 -4.00 13.62
N GLN A 114 -3.66 -5.00 13.40
CA GLN A 114 -4.28 -5.79 14.47
C GLN A 114 -3.25 -6.68 15.19
N PHE A 115 -2.32 -7.29 14.45
CA PHE A 115 -1.21 -8.02 15.05
C PHE A 115 -0.36 -7.11 15.94
N LEU A 116 0.05 -5.94 15.41
CA LEU A 116 0.84 -4.96 16.17
C LEU A 116 0.12 -4.44 17.41
N ALA A 117 -1.17 -4.13 17.31
CA ALA A 117 -1.99 -3.68 18.44
C ALA A 117 -2.17 -4.76 19.52
N SER A 118 -2.08 -6.04 19.15
CA SER A 118 -2.19 -7.15 20.10
C SER A 118 -0.92 -7.35 20.93
N VAL A 119 0.23 -6.85 20.45
CA VAL A 119 1.54 -7.08 21.05
C VAL A 119 2.25 -5.82 21.53
N SER A 120 1.70 -4.65 21.23
CA SER A 120 2.31 -3.34 21.50
C SER A 120 1.26 -2.24 21.60
N GLY A 121 1.67 -1.03 21.96
CA GLY A 121 0.80 0.17 21.99
C GLY A 121 0.40 0.72 20.61
N PHE A 122 0.44 -0.08 19.55
CA PHE A 122 0.12 0.36 18.19
C PHE A 122 -1.35 0.78 18.08
N PRO A 123 -1.66 1.95 17.51
CA PRO A 123 -3.03 2.45 17.44
C PRO A 123 -3.87 1.66 16.43
N THR A 124 -4.95 1.05 16.90
CA THR A 124 -5.99 0.48 16.05
C THR A 124 -6.80 1.60 15.38
N ALA A 125 -7.25 1.41 14.13
CA ALA A 125 -7.96 2.42 13.33
C ALA A 125 -9.20 3.05 14.01
N GLU A 126 -9.72 2.42 15.07
CA GLU A 126 -10.82 2.93 15.90
C GLU A 126 -10.44 4.18 16.72
N LYS A 127 -9.14 4.41 17.03
CA LYS A 127 -8.69 5.54 17.85
C LYS A 127 -8.24 6.79 17.07
N ILE A 128 -8.30 6.78 15.74
CA ILE A 128 -7.84 7.90 14.91
C ILE A 128 -8.98 8.89 14.56
N ASN A 129 -10.24 8.57 14.92
CA ASN A 129 -11.42 9.39 14.62
C ASN A 129 -12.11 9.96 15.87
N ALA A 130 -11.42 9.98 17.02
CA ALA A 130 -11.97 10.43 18.29
C ALA A 130 -11.31 11.74 18.77
N GLU A 131 -11.18 12.75 17.90
CA GLU A 131 -10.88 14.14 18.25
C GLU A 131 -11.57 15.11 17.30
#